data_AF-A0A150QU78-F1
#
_entry.id   AF-A0A150QU78-F1
#
_cell.length_a   1.000
_cell.length_b   1.000
_cell.length_c   1.000
_cell.angle_alpha   90.00
_cell.angle_beta   90.00
_cell.angle_gamma   90.00
#
_symmetry.space_group_name_H-M   'P 1'
#
loop_
_entity.id
_entity.type
_entity.pdbx_description
1 polymer ?
#
loop_
_entity_poly.entity_id
_entity_poly.type
_entity_poly.pdbx_seq_one_letter_code
_entity_poly.pdbx_strand_id
1 'polypeptide(L)'
;MSGAGGAGQECDPGRVTTGVWKATRQEDLEGLRGVTELDGTLDISGEVHDLSPLACLTTVTGELLIGDTRSLAHLDGLRSLSFIGARLALIRNASLLNLEGLRSLRQVAASIEIRDNRLLQTLVGTVVSTPEWHVADNQSLGSLAGLEHVEEATLWIEGNDQLTTLYGLRNLRRGLLGLIDNDALTSLAGLGAVEELDELIISRNDRLVSLEGLERLTTVQQLSLWQNRHLSSLYGLDGLVSAGTIEISSNDSLTDLSALAGVTELSQLAVSENSGLVSLTGLEQISKLVGLHIRENPRLTSLEGLNGLRDVVNGIGILGNPALTSLDGLGSFSAGGGLIDLVDLEGNGALVDIDALGGLARVNQLAIKDNDALLGLTGLEDLAELDWLILEGNRSLATLRGLGARTIHDSIRITDNESLPSCEVEAFMERLDGPPDSVLEEDNGTGTCSP
;
A
#
# COMPACT_ATOMS: atom_id res chain seq x y z
N MET A 1 17.52 65.06 -20.43
CA MET A 1 18.81 64.79 -19.77
C MET A 1 18.46 64.35 -18.36
N SER A 2 18.71 63.15 -17.83
CA SER A 2 19.36 61.91 -18.24
C SER A 2 18.80 60.91 -17.20
N GLY A 3 18.10 59.84 -17.57
CA GLY A 3 18.76 58.61 -17.97
C GLY A 3 19.48 57.96 -16.79
N ALA A 4 18.77 57.50 -15.76
CA ALA A 4 19.30 56.53 -14.81
C ALA A 4 18.93 55.13 -15.34
N GLY A 5 19.82 54.58 -16.17
CA GLY A 5 19.75 53.18 -16.57
C GLY A 5 19.94 52.30 -15.33
N GLY A 6 19.08 51.30 -15.16
CA GLY A 6 19.31 50.23 -14.20
C GLY A 6 20.66 49.60 -14.50
N ALA A 7 21.58 49.68 -13.54
CA ALA A 7 22.79 48.87 -13.58
C ALA A 7 22.34 47.41 -13.61
N GLY A 8 22.61 46.71 -14.73
CA GLY A 8 22.45 45.27 -14.78
C GLY A 8 23.30 44.64 -13.69
N GLN A 9 22.73 43.70 -12.95
CA GLN A 9 23.44 42.95 -11.92
C GLN A 9 24.63 42.23 -12.58
N GLU A 10 25.86 42.62 -12.22
CA GLU A 10 27.06 41.91 -12.67
C GLU A 10 27.18 40.60 -11.90
N CYS A 11 26.99 39.48 -12.60
CA CYS A 11 27.28 38.16 -12.05
C CYS A 11 28.78 37.90 -12.12
N ASP A 12 29.44 37.75 -10.97
CA ASP A 12 30.85 37.38 -10.89
C ASP A 12 30.94 35.84 -10.88
N PRO A 13 31.41 35.18 -11.96
CA PRO A 13 31.43 33.72 -12.08
C PRO A 13 32.12 32.99 -10.93
N GLY A 14 33.04 33.65 -10.21
CA GLY A 14 33.82 33.06 -9.13
C GLY A 14 33.35 33.41 -7.71
N ARG A 15 32.22 34.10 -7.54
CA ARG A 15 31.77 34.53 -6.22
C ARG A 15 31.03 33.41 -5.51
N VAL A 16 31.77 32.72 -4.63
CA VAL A 16 31.27 31.65 -3.76
C VAL A 16 30.98 32.19 -2.35
N THR A 17 29.91 31.72 -1.74
CA THR A 17 29.68 31.86 -0.29
C THR A 17 29.50 30.48 0.35
N THR A 18 29.80 30.34 1.64
CA THR A 18 29.76 29.04 2.32
C THR A 18 28.92 29.08 3.59
N GLY A 19 28.38 27.94 4.00
CA GLY A 19 27.64 27.76 5.24
C GLY A 19 26.12 27.87 5.08
N VAL A 20 25.43 28.12 6.20
CA VAL A 20 23.96 28.22 6.25
C VAL A 20 23.55 29.69 6.16
N TRP A 21 22.86 30.04 5.09
CA TRP A 21 22.29 31.36 4.89
C TRP A 21 20.80 31.35 5.21
N LYS A 22 20.39 32.19 6.16
CA LYS A 22 18.98 32.37 6.53
C LYS A 22 18.50 33.75 6.13
N ALA A 23 17.46 33.82 5.31
CA ALA A 23 16.80 35.04 4.91
C ALA A 23 15.35 35.02 5.38
N THR A 24 15.03 35.82 6.40
CA THR A 24 13.69 35.93 6.98
C THR A 24 12.98 37.22 6.58
N ARG A 25 13.73 38.18 6.04
CA ARG A 25 13.28 39.48 5.54
C ARG A 25 13.94 39.76 4.19
N GLN A 26 13.29 40.58 3.37
CA GLN A 26 13.78 40.91 2.03
C GLN A 26 15.24 41.41 1.99
N GLU A 27 15.65 42.20 2.98
CA GLU A 27 17.01 42.76 3.05
C GLU A 27 18.10 41.70 3.29
N ASP A 28 17.76 40.55 3.87
CA ASP A 28 18.72 39.49 4.17
C ASP A 28 19.28 38.87 2.86
N LEU A 29 18.51 38.90 1.77
CA LEU A 29 18.92 38.39 0.45
C LEU A 29 19.94 39.29 -0.27
N GLU A 30 20.07 40.56 0.12
CA GLU A 30 20.99 41.50 -0.52
C GLU A 30 22.46 41.04 -0.38
N GLY A 31 22.80 40.32 0.70
CA GLY A 31 24.12 39.73 0.91
C GLY A 31 24.52 38.69 -0.16
N LEU A 32 23.54 38.10 -0.83
CA LEU A 32 23.72 37.10 -1.88
C LEU A 32 23.73 37.70 -3.30
N ARG A 33 23.59 39.03 -3.46
CA ARG A 33 23.67 39.65 -4.79
C ARG A 33 24.98 39.33 -5.49
N GLY A 34 24.88 38.72 -6.67
CA GLY A 34 26.03 38.41 -7.52
C GLY A 34 26.79 37.14 -7.11
N VAL A 35 26.34 36.43 -6.08
CA VAL A 35 26.86 35.10 -5.73
C VAL A 35 26.42 34.10 -6.80
N THR A 36 27.35 33.30 -7.30
CA THR A 36 27.08 32.25 -8.29
C THR A 36 26.98 30.88 -7.67
N GLU A 37 27.69 30.65 -6.56
CA GLU A 37 27.67 29.39 -5.85
C GLU A 37 27.51 29.60 -4.35
N LEU A 38 26.60 28.85 -3.76
CA LEU A 38 26.46 28.70 -2.31
C LEU A 38 26.87 27.28 -1.93
N ASP A 39 28.01 27.16 -1.25
CA ASP A 39 28.47 25.91 -0.67
C ASP A 39 27.86 25.69 0.72
N GLY A 40 26.69 25.06 0.76
CA GLY A 40 25.90 24.89 1.98
C GLY A 40 24.40 25.00 1.74
N THR A 41 23.68 25.51 2.74
CA THR A 41 22.21 25.58 2.74
C THR A 41 21.73 27.02 2.62
N LEU A 42 20.73 27.22 1.77
CA LEU A 42 19.98 28.48 1.67
C LEU A 42 18.56 28.25 2.21
N ASP A 43 18.20 28.98 3.27
CA ASP A 43 16.90 28.93 3.94
C ASP A 43 16.22 30.30 3.82
N ILE A 44 15.14 30.34 3.05
CA ILE A 44 14.36 31.54 2.74
C ILE A 44 12.97 31.39 3.35
N SER A 45 12.59 32.31 4.23
CA SER A 45 11.30 32.32 4.90
C SER A 45 10.82 33.72 5.28
N GLY A 46 9.64 33.81 5.91
CA GLY A 46 9.14 35.06 6.48
C GLY A 46 8.69 36.09 5.42
N GLU A 47 9.15 37.34 5.58
CA GLU A 47 8.69 38.49 4.79
C GLU A 47 9.53 38.71 3.51
N VAL A 48 9.88 37.62 2.83
CA VAL A 48 10.54 37.64 1.52
C VAL A 48 9.47 37.61 0.42
N HIS A 49 9.63 38.48 -0.58
CA HIS A 49 8.68 38.63 -1.69
C HIS A 49 9.35 38.78 -3.07
N ASP A 50 10.65 39.00 -3.12
CA ASP A 50 11.42 39.11 -4.36
C ASP A 50 12.74 38.33 -4.26
N LEU A 51 12.97 37.38 -5.17
CA LEU A 51 14.22 36.62 -5.23
C LEU A 51 15.26 37.25 -6.17
N SER A 52 14.99 38.42 -6.78
CA SER A 52 15.92 39.06 -7.72
C SER A 52 17.37 39.18 -7.25
N PRO A 53 17.70 39.33 -5.93
CA PRO A 53 19.09 39.28 -5.49
C PRO A 53 19.83 37.99 -5.89
N LEU A 54 19.12 36.88 -6.00
CA LEU A 54 19.66 35.55 -6.32
C LEU A 54 19.86 35.31 -7.83
N ALA A 55 19.63 36.30 -8.71
CA ALA A 55 19.63 36.12 -10.17
C ALA A 55 20.90 35.48 -10.76
N CYS A 56 22.03 35.56 -10.07
CA CYS A 56 23.31 34.97 -10.48
C CYS A 56 23.57 33.57 -9.93
N LEU A 57 22.79 33.10 -8.96
CA LEU A 57 23.00 31.84 -8.27
C LEU A 57 22.75 30.68 -9.25
N THR A 58 23.78 29.90 -9.54
CA THR A 58 23.72 28.73 -10.43
C THR A 58 23.76 27.42 -9.66
N THR A 59 24.32 27.42 -8.46
CA THR A 59 24.64 26.21 -7.68
C THR A 59 24.37 26.43 -6.19
N VAL A 60 23.65 25.49 -5.58
CA VAL A 60 23.59 25.30 -4.13
C VAL A 60 24.10 23.89 -3.82
N THR A 61 25.23 23.73 -3.13
CA THR A 61 25.80 22.38 -2.92
C THR A 61 25.05 21.57 -1.87
N GLY A 62 24.32 22.23 -0.96
CA GLY A 62 23.47 21.61 0.05
C GLY A 62 21.99 21.75 -0.29
N GLU A 63 21.21 22.24 0.68
CA GLU A 63 19.75 22.35 0.57
C GLU A 63 19.31 23.76 0.13
N LEU A 64 18.25 23.84 -0.67
CA LEU A 64 17.49 25.07 -0.90
C LEU A 64 16.11 24.93 -0.28
N LEU A 65 15.87 25.67 0.79
CA LEU A 65 14.61 25.70 1.53
C LEU A 65 13.95 27.04 1.27
N ILE A 66 12.74 27.02 0.72
CA ILE A 66 11.90 28.19 0.54
C ILE A 66 10.56 27.86 1.17
N GLY A 67 10.28 28.45 2.32
CA GLY A 67 9.02 28.15 2.99
C GLY A 67 8.54 29.21 3.95
N ASP A 68 7.27 29.07 4.36
CA ASP A 68 6.61 30.04 5.24
C ASP A 68 6.64 31.48 4.69
N THR A 69 6.64 31.63 3.35
CA THR A 69 6.56 32.94 2.70
C THR A 69 5.12 33.27 2.33
N ARG A 70 4.65 34.45 2.74
CA ARG A 70 3.25 34.85 2.52
C ARG A 70 3.02 35.55 1.17
N SER A 71 4.05 36.23 0.66
CA SER A 71 3.93 37.14 -0.49
C SER A 71 4.79 36.73 -1.69
N LEU A 72 5.60 35.69 -1.58
CA LEU A 72 6.44 35.21 -2.67
C LEU A 72 5.59 34.48 -3.71
N ALA A 73 5.21 35.19 -4.77
CA ALA A 73 4.36 34.64 -5.83
C ALA A 73 5.15 33.92 -6.95
N HIS A 74 6.43 34.28 -7.11
CA HIS A 74 7.27 33.85 -8.22
C HIS A 74 8.70 33.55 -7.76
N LEU A 75 9.35 32.61 -8.43
CA LEU A 75 10.74 32.20 -8.18
C LEU A 75 11.73 32.84 -9.17
N ASP A 76 11.40 33.97 -9.78
CA ASP A 76 12.12 34.53 -10.94
C ASP A 76 13.61 34.81 -10.71
N GLY A 77 14.01 35.05 -9.47
CA GLY A 77 15.41 35.17 -9.08
C GLY A 77 16.24 33.89 -9.23
N LEU A 78 15.61 32.73 -9.40
CA LEU A 78 16.29 31.43 -9.47
C LEU A 78 16.47 30.93 -10.91
N ARG A 79 16.21 31.76 -11.91
CA ARG A 79 16.26 31.36 -13.34
C ARG A 79 17.63 30.89 -13.83
N SER A 80 18.69 31.16 -13.09
CA SER A 80 20.06 30.69 -13.39
C SER A 80 20.43 29.42 -12.62
N LEU A 81 19.65 29.05 -11.59
CA LEU A 81 19.91 27.90 -10.74
C LEU A 81 19.80 26.63 -11.57
N SER A 82 20.86 25.82 -11.54
CA SER A 82 21.00 24.62 -12.37
C SER A 82 21.20 23.34 -11.55
N PHE A 83 21.73 23.48 -10.33
CA PHE A 83 22.08 22.36 -9.47
C PHE A 83 21.78 22.65 -7.98
N ILE A 84 21.16 21.66 -7.32
CA ILE A 84 21.04 21.57 -5.87
C ILE A 84 21.61 20.23 -5.43
N GLY A 85 22.62 20.24 -4.55
CA GLY A 85 23.37 19.05 -4.19
C GLY A 85 22.74 18.16 -3.12
N ALA A 86 21.65 18.61 -2.49
CA ALA A 86 20.82 17.80 -1.61
C ALA A 86 19.33 17.95 -1.95
N ARG A 87 18.57 18.64 -1.10
CA ARG A 87 17.11 18.76 -1.17
C ARG A 87 16.66 20.15 -1.64
N LEU A 88 15.62 20.19 -2.45
CA LEU A 88 14.82 21.39 -2.70
C LEU A 88 13.50 21.26 -1.95
N ALA A 89 13.19 22.23 -1.09
CA ALA A 89 11.92 22.26 -0.36
C ALA A 89 11.18 23.57 -0.63
N LEU A 90 9.97 23.47 -1.17
CA LEU A 90 9.03 24.56 -1.38
C LEU A 90 7.81 24.31 -0.48
N ILE A 91 7.81 24.87 0.73
CA ILE A 91 6.85 24.49 1.78
C ILE A 91 6.07 25.69 2.30
N ARG A 92 4.73 25.63 2.35
CA ARG A 92 3.89 26.70 2.94
C ARG A 92 4.12 28.09 2.30
N ASN A 93 4.32 28.15 0.98
CA ASN A 93 4.40 29.43 0.25
C ASN A 93 3.01 29.80 -0.28
N ALA A 94 2.25 30.54 0.54
CA ALA A 94 0.81 30.74 0.32
C ALA A 94 0.46 31.47 -0.98
N SER A 95 1.38 32.27 -1.54
CA SER A 95 1.17 33.03 -2.78
C SER A 95 1.81 32.40 -4.02
N LEU A 96 2.60 31.33 -3.88
CA LEU A 96 3.35 30.73 -4.98
C LEU A 96 2.40 30.13 -6.02
N LEU A 97 2.54 30.54 -7.29
CA LEU A 97 1.60 30.14 -8.36
C LEU A 97 2.13 29.02 -9.26
N ASN A 98 3.44 28.99 -9.52
CA ASN A 98 4.11 28.05 -10.41
C ASN A 98 5.62 28.00 -10.13
N LEU A 99 6.32 27.11 -10.85
CA LEU A 99 7.76 26.86 -10.67
C LEU A 99 8.62 27.37 -11.85
N GLU A 100 8.12 28.28 -12.69
CA GLU A 100 8.83 28.79 -13.88
C GLU A 100 10.21 29.38 -13.60
N GLY A 101 10.39 29.94 -12.39
CA GLY A 101 11.68 30.41 -11.93
C GLY A 101 12.77 29.32 -11.87
N LEU A 102 12.39 28.05 -11.81
CA LEU A 102 13.28 26.89 -11.74
C LEU A 102 13.55 26.23 -13.10
N ARG A 103 13.13 26.82 -14.22
CA ARG A 103 13.26 26.23 -15.57
C ARG A 103 14.67 25.82 -15.99
N SER A 104 15.69 26.38 -15.35
CA SER A 104 17.11 26.05 -15.62
C SER A 104 17.64 24.96 -14.70
N LEU A 105 16.90 24.60 -13.65
CA LEU A 105 17.28 23.55 -12.72
C LEU A 105 17.28 22.23 -13.49
N ARG A 106 18.41 21.52 -13.43
CA ARG A 106 18.61 20.24 -14.13
C ARG A 106 18.66 19.08 -13.16
N GLN A 107 19.20 19.32 -11.96
CA GLN A 107 19.41 18.25 -10.99
C GLN A 107 19.19 18.73 -9.56
N VAL A 108 18.49 17.90 -8.80
CA VAL A 108 18.41 17.93 -7.34
C VAL A 108 18.83 16.54 -6.87
N ALA A 109 19.96 16.44 -6.17
CA ALA A 109 20.63 15.15 -6.00
C ALA A 109 19.87 14.17 -5.09
N ALA A 110 19.08 14.67 -4.13
CA ALA A 110 18.37 13.84 -3.16
C ALA A 110 16.85 13.85 -3.37
N SER A 111 16.17 14.97 -3.11
CA SER A 111 14.70 15.00 -3.20
C SER A 111 14.14 16.39 -3.43
N ILE A 112 12.94 16.42 -4.01
CA ILE A 112 12.13 17.64 -4.16
C ILE A 112 10.86 17.49 -3.33
N GLU A 113 10.66 18.41 -2.40
CA GLU A 113 9.46 18.50 -1.57
C GLU A 113 8.69 19.76 -1.92
N ILE A 114 7.45 19.62 -2.36
CA ILE A 114 6.54 20.71 -2.72
C ILE A 114 5.27 20.51 -1.93
N ARG A 115 5.16 21.24 -0.82
CA ARG A 115 4.12 21.00 0.17
C ARG A 115 3.39 22.24 0.63
N ASP A 116 2.09 22.13 0.89
CA ASP A 116 1.28 23.19 1.51
C ASP A 116 1.31 24.52 0.71
N ASN A 117 1.54 24.49 -0.61
CA ASN A 117 1.52 25.70 -1.45
C ASN A 117 0.11 25.89 -2.03
N ARG A 118 -0.79 26.43 -1.22
CA ARG A 118 -2.24 26.50 -1.48
C ARG A 118 -2.63 27.04 -2.86
N LEU A 119 -1.88 27.99 -3.43
CA LEU A 119 -2.19 28.60 -4.75
C LEU A 119 -1.36 28.03 -5.91
N LEU A 120 -0.50 27.04 -5.66
CA LEU A 120 0.29 26.40 -6.71
C LEU A 120 -0.63 25.59 -7.63
N GLN A 121 -0.62 25.91 -8.92
CA GLN A 121 -1.56 25.30 -9.89
C GLN A 121 -0.91 24.23 -10.77
N THR A 122 0.41 24.27 -10.92
CA THR A 122 1.16 23.42 -11.84
C THR A 122 2.62 23.32 -11.39
N LEU A 123 3.29 22.24 -11.80
CA LEU A 123 4.72 22.03 -11.62
C LEU A 123 5.53 22.50 -12.84
N VAL A 124 4.89 23.09 -13.85
CA VAL A 124 5.57 23.63 -15.04
C VAL A 124 6.68 24.59 -14.61
N GLY A 125 7.82 24.43 -15.26
CA GLY A 125 9.08 25.07 -14.86
C GLY A 125 10.09 24.09 -14.26
N THR A 126 9.76 22.81 -14.12
CA THR A 126 10.73 21.78 -13.73
C THR A 126 11.14 20.94 -14.92
N VAL A 127 12.45 20.84 -15.20
CA VAL A 127 13.04 19.77 -16.04
C VAL A 127 14.16 19.13 -15.22
N VAL A 128 13.79 18.71 -14.00
CA VAL A 128 14.72 18.39 -12.94
C VAL A 128 14.80 16.88 -12.77
N SER A 129 16.00 16.33 -12.90
CA SER A 129 16.30 14.97 -12.50
C SER A 129 16.51 14.92 -10.99
N THR A 130 15.72 14.08 -10.30
CA THR A 130 15.85 13.78 -8.88
C THR A 130 15.25 12.39 -8.62
N PRO A 131 15.79 11.60 -7.68
CA PRO A 131 15.26 10.27 -7.42
C PRO A 131 13.94 10.27 -6.65
N GLU A 132 13.61 11.34 -5.93
CA GLU A 132 12.42 11.39 -5.07
C GLU A 132 11.65 12.73 -5.20
N TRP A 133 10.34 12.62 -5.38
CA TRP A 133 9.41 13.73 -5.31
C TRP A 133 8.35 13.49 -4.24
N HIS A 134 8.10 14.53 -3.45
CA HIS A 134 6.97 14.60 -2.56
C HIS A 134 6.16 15.85 -2.90
N VAL A 135 4.98 15.66 -3.49
CA VAL A 135 4.05 16.72 -3.89
C VAL A 135 2.80 16.57 -3.06
N ALA A 136 2.69 17.34 -1.99
CA ALA A 136 1.66 17.16 -0.98
C ALA A 136 0.87 18.43 -0.65
N ASP A 137 -0.42 18.31 -0.36
CA ASP A 137 -1.24 19.39 0.21
C ASP A 137 -1.27 20.69 -0.64
N ASN A 138 -1.10 20.60 -1.97
CA ASN A 138 -1.16 21.75 -2.86
C ASN A 138 -2.59 21.91 -3.40
N GLN A 139 -3.45 22.55 -2.60
CA GLN A 139 -4.91 22.61 -2.80
C GLN A 139 -5.40 23.16 -4.16
N SER A 140 -4.57 23.88 -4.93
CA SER A 140 -4.93 24.37 -6.26
C SER A 140 -4.28 23.58 -7.41
N LEU A 141 -3.47 22.57 -7.10
CA LEU A 141 -2.68 21.82 -8.07
C LEU A 141 -3.61 20.93 -8.90
N GLY A 142 -3.90 21.36 -10.12
CA GLY A 142 -4.85 20.65 -11.00
C GLY A 142 -4.21 19.58 -11.87
N SER A 143 -2.89 19.63 -12.04
CA SER A 143 -2.13 18.72 -12.91
C SER A 143 -0.68 18.59 -12.47
N LEU A 144 -0.05 17.46 -12.80
CA LEU A 144 1.39 17.23 -12.63
C LEU A 144 2.23 17.67 -13.85
N ALA A 145 1.68 18.54 -14.71
CA ALA A 145 2.42 19.07 -15.85
C ALA A 145 3.75 19.69 -15.39
N GLY A 146 4.84 19.39 -16.09
CA GLY A 146 6.21 19.66 -15.66
C GLY A 146 6.97 18.43 -15.18
N LEU A 147 6.33 17.26 -15.04
CA LEU A 147 6.99 16.00 -14.70
C LEU A 147 7.21 15.06 -15.91
N GLU A 148 6.97 15.52 -17.14
CA GLU A 148 6.97 14.66 -18.34
C GLU A 148 8.35 14.07 -18.67
N HIS A 149 9.42 14.52 -18.03
CA HIS A 149 10.76 13.98 -18.16
C HIS A 149 11.06 12.84 -17.16
N VAL A 150 10.18 12.59 -16.19
CA VAL A 150 10.37 11.55 -15.19
C VAL A 150 10.03 10.19 -15.81
N GLU A 151 11.06 9.35 -15.97
CA GLU A 151 10.92 7.96 -16.42
C GLU A 151 11.03 6.96 -15.27
N GLU A 152 11.72 7.33 -14.19
CA GLU A 152 11.93 6.51 -13.01
C GLU A 152 12.15 7.42 -11.78
N ALA A 153 11.36 7.22 -10.73
CA ALA A 153 11.48 7.95 -9.46
C ALA A 153 10.62 7.31 -8.35
N THR A 154 10.88 7.70 -7.11
CA THR A 154 9.94 7.60 -5.99
C THR A 154 9.04 8.83 -5.99
N LEU A 155 7.73 8.64 -6.14
CA LEU A 155 6.74 9.71 -6.25
C LEU A 155 5.66 9.56 -5.18
N TRP A 156 5.59 10.53 -4.27
CA TRP A 156 4.49 10.67 -3.31
C TRP A 156 3.63 11.85 -3.70
N ILE A 157 2.41 11.59 -4.17
CA ILE A 157 1.43 12.60 -4.57
C ILE A 157 0.25 12.51 -3.61
N GLU A 158 0.21 13.42 -2.64
CA GLU A 158 -0.71 13.34 -1.48
C GLU A 158 -1.58 14.59 -1.31
N GLY A 159 -2.86 14.47 -0.98
CA GLY A 159 -3.66 15.62 -0.52
C GLY A 159 -3.81 16.75 -1.55
N ASN A 160 -3.69 16.46 -2.85
CA ASN A 160 -3.86 17.46 -3.90
C ASN A 160 -5.32 17.39 -4.42
N ASP A 161 -6.27 17.88 -3.62
CA ASP A 161 -7.73 17.73 -3.83
C ASP A 161 -8.29 18.24 -5.17
N GLN A 162 -7.53 19.02 -5.94
CA GLN A 162 -7.92 19.50 -7.28
C GLN A 162 -7.23 18.77 -8.42
N LEU A 163 -6.35 17.81 -8.11
CA LEU A 163 -5.62 17.04 -9.10
C LEU A 163 -6.58 16.11 -9.85
N THR A 164 -6.74 16.35 -11.14
CA THR A 164 -7.69 15.61 -11.99
C THR A 164 -6.99 14.74 -13.04
N THR A 165 -5.69 14.90 -13.24
CA THR A 165 -4.95 14.22 -14.29
C THR A 165 -3.49 13.94 -13.94
N LEU A 166 -3.02 12.77 -14.38
CA LEU A 166 -1.64 12.31 -14.22
C LEU A 166 -0.83 12.41 -15.53
N TYR A 167 -1.28 13.15 -16.56
CA TYR A 167 -0.54 13.22 -17.84
C TYR A 167 0.90 13.76 -17.72
N GLY A 168 1.22 14.45 -16.63
CA GLY A 168 2.60 14.80 -16.29
C GLY A 168 3.50 13.58 -16.13
N LEU A 169 2.94 12.42 -15.76
CA LEU A 169 3.67 11.16 -15.53
C LEU A 169 3.65 10.21 -16.74
N ARG A 170 3.27 10.68 -17.94
CA ARG A 170 3.10 9.85 -19.15
C ARG A 170 4.32 9.05 -19.61
N ASN A 171 5.50 9.37 -19.08
CA ASN A 171 6.75 8.70 -19.40
C ASN A 171 7.29 7.88 -18.22
N LEU A 172 6.63 7.88 -17.06
CA LEU A 172 6.99 7.05 -15.92
C LEU A 172 6.87 5.58 -16.32
N ARG A 173 7.97 4.84 -16.15
CA ARG A 173 8.08 3.41 -16.46
C ARG A 173 8.31 2.57 -15.21
N ARG A 174 9.12 3.11 -14.28
CA ARG A 174 9.64 2.42 -13.10
C ARG A 174 9.64 3.26 -11.83
N GLY A 175 9.81 2.61 -10.69
CA GLY A 175 10.03 3.23 -9.38
C GLY A 175 8.93 2.95 -8.37
N LEU A 176 8.65 3.92 -7.49
CA LEU A 176 7.59 3.85 -6.48
C LEU A 176 6.57 4.94 -6.76
N LEU A 177 5.29 4.61 -6.68
CA LEU A 177 4.20 5.57 -6.85
C LEU A 177 3.17 5.46 -5.73
N GLY A 178 3.09 6.50 -4.92
CA GLY A 178 2.01 6.76 -3.96
C GLY A 178 1.04 7.82 -4.49
N LEU A 179 -0.21 7.44 -4.71
CA LEU A 179 -1.33 8.33 -5.00
C LEU A 179 -2.29 8.28 -3.82
N ILE A 180 -2.20 9.27 -2.94
CA ILE A 180 -2.90 9.24 -1.65
C ILE A 180 -3.78 10.49 -1.53
N ASP A 181 -5.05 10.34 -1.13
CA ASP A 181 -5.90 11.47 -0.76
C ASP A 181 -6.02 12.54 -1.88
N ASN A 182 -6.10 12.12 -3.15
CA ASN A 182 -6.33 13.04 -4.28
C ASN A 182 -7.80 12.95 -4.72
N ASP A 183 -8.69 13.57 -3.93
CA ASP A 183 -10.15 13.42 -4.03
C ASP A 183 -10.79 13.73 -5.40
N ALA A 184 -10.15 14.56 -6.23
CA ALA A 184 -10.65 14.86 -7.57
C ALA A 184 -10.20 13.86 -8.65
N LEU A 185 -9.31 12.94 -8.33
CA LEU A 185 -8.77 11.97 -9.27
C LEU A 185 -9.83 10.90 -9.58
N THR A 186 -10.18 10.76 -10.86
CA THR A 186 -11.23 9.84 -11.33
C THR A 186 -10.69 8.70 -12.20
N SER A 187 -9.46 8.83 -12.68
CA SER A 187 -8.78 7.89 -13.58
C SER A 187 -7.27 8.03 -13.40
N LEU A 188 -6.53 6.97 -13.71
CA LEU A 188 -5.07 6.98 -13.75
C LEU A 188 -4.52 7.27 -15.16
N ALA A 189 -5.37 7.78 -16.06
CA ALA A 189 -4.96 8.23 -17.38
C ALA A 189 -3.76 9.18 -17.30
N GLY A 190 -2.69 8.79 -17.99
CA GLY A 190 -1.38 9.39 -17.84
C GLY A 190 -0.32 8.45 -17.29
N LEU A 191 -0.68 7.25 -16.78
CA LEU A 191 0.29 6.23 -16.35
C LEU A 191 0.56 5.14 -17.40
N GLY A 192 0.07 5.29 -18.63
CA GLY A 192 0.09 4.23 -19.66
C GLY A 192 1.47 3.83 -20.21
N ALA A 193 2.57 4.25 -19.58
CA ALA A 193 3.93 3.82 -19.84
C ALA A 193 4.53 3.01 -18.69
N VAL A 194 3.85 2.92 -17.53
CA VAL A 194 4.30 2.19 -16.35
C VAL A 194 4.35 0.71 -16.69
N GLU A 195 5.51 0.10 -16.52
CA GLU A 195 5.78 -1.30 -16.88
C GLU A 195 6.11 -2.13 -15.62
N GLU A 196 6.81 -1.54 -14.66
CA GLU A 196 7.28 -2.21 -13.44
C GLU A 196 7.28 -1.21 -12.30
N LEU A 197 6.86 -1.59 -11.09
CA LEU A 197 6.98 -0.74 -9.90
C LEU A 197 7.56 -1.54 -8.74
N ASP A 198 8.36 -0.91 -7.90
CA ASP A 198 8.71 -1.50 -6.61
C ASP A 198 7.47 -1.45 -5.71
N GLU A 199 6.78 -0.32 -5.68
CA GLU A 199 5.59 -0.15 -4.87
C GLU A 199 4.57 0.77 -5.54
N LEU A 200 3.30 0.35 -5.50
CA LEU A 200 2.15 1.12 -5.95
C LEU A 200 1.16 1.22 -4.78
N ILE A 201 1.05 2.42 -4.20
CA ILE A 201 0.06 2.73 -3.18
C ILE A 201 -1.00 3.62 -3.80
N ILE A 202 -2.25 3.17 -3.79
CA ILE A 202 -3.40 3.98 -4.18
C ILE A 202 -4.37 3.97 -3.02
N SER A 203 -4.53 5.13 -2.38
CA SER A 203 -5.36 5.23 -1.20
C SER A 203 -6.15 6.53 -1.10
N ARG A 204 -7.35 6.46 -0.52
CA ARG A 204 -8.20 7.63 -0.26
C ARG A 204 -8.46 8.48 -1.50
N ASN A 205 -8.43 7.89 -2.69
CA ASN A 205 -8.85 8.57 -3.91
C ASN A 205 -10.33 8.25 -4.12
N ASP A 206 -11.19 8.83 -3.30
CA ASP A 206 -12.59 8.37 -3.17
C ASP A 206 -13.36 8.41 -4.49
N ARG A 207 -13.01 9.27 -5.46
CA ARG A 207 -13.64 9.34 -6.78
C ARG A 207 -13.05 8.43 -7.86
N LEU A 208 -11.97 7.71 -7.56
CA LEU A 208 -11.35 6.79 -8.50
C LEU A 208 -12.26 5.57 -8.70
N VAL A 209 -12.64 5.29 -9.95
CA VAL A 209 -13.62 4.22 -10.26
C VAL A 209 -12.96 2.94 -10.78
N SER A 210 -11.79 3.08 -11.41
CA SER A 210 -10.97 1.98 -11.93
C SER A 210 -9.49 2.35 -11.94
N LEU A 211 -8.63 1.41 -12.33
CA LEU A 211 -7.19 1.60 -12.48
C LEU A 211 -6.77 1.82 -13.95
N GLU A 212 -7.72 2.22 -14.81
CA GLU A 212 -7.47 2.55 -16.22
C GLU A 212 -6.31 3.54 -16.34
N GLY A 213 -5.33 3.19 -17.17
CA GLY A 213 -4.03 3.84 -17.29
C GLY A 213 -2.85 2.97 -16.86
N LEU A 214 -3.07 1.83 -16.21
CA LEU A 214 -2.01 0.91 -15.77
C LEU A 214 -1.84 -0.34 -16.65
N GLU A 215 -2.43 -0.38 -17.85
CA GLU A 215 -2.57 -1.60 -18.68
C GLU A 215 -1.25 -2.26 -19.10
N ARG A 216 -0.12 -1.57 -18.91
CA ARG A 216 1.23 -2.07 -19.22
C ARG A 216 2.02 -2.53 -18.01
N LEU A 217 1.49 -2.34 -16.79
CA LEU A 217 2.14 -2.76 -15.56
C LEU A 217 2.15 -4.30 -15.51
N THR A 218 3.32 -4.92 -15.64
CA THR A 218 3.47 -6.37 -15.60
C THR A 218 4.02 -6.89 -14.27
N THR A 219 4.72 -6.05 -13.52
CA THR A 219 5.43 -6.45 -12.31
C THR A 219 5.28 -5.39 -11.21
N VAL A 220 4.94 -5.79 -9.99
CA VAL A 220 4.94 -4.91 -8.82
C VAL A 220 5.44 -5.61 -7.55
N GLN A 221 6.41 -5.09 -6.79
CA GLN A 221 6.79 -5.79 -5.54
C GLN A 221 5.71 -5.64 -4.46
N GLN A 222 5.13 -4.45 -4.31
CA GLN A 222 4.04 -4.19 -3.36
C GLN A 222 2.90 -3.40 -4.01
N LEU A 223 1.70 -3.99 -4.07
CA LEU A 223 0.48 -3.34 -4.51
C LEU A 223 -0.44 -3.15 -3.31
N SER A 224 -0.69 -1.89 -2.93
CA SER A 224 -1.58 -1.53 -1.83
C SER A 224 -2.71 -0.64 -2.32
N LEU A 225 -3.92 -1.19 -2.33
CA LEU A 225 -5.15 -0.51 -2.75
C LEU A 225 -6.08 -0.40 -1.55
N TRP A 226 -6.13 0.77 -0.90
CA TRP A 226 -6.93 0.90 0.31
C TRP A 226 -7.75 2.17 0.44
N GLN A 227 -8.98 2.06 0.93
CA GLN A 227 -9.88 3.20 1.14
C GLN A 227 -10.20 3.98 -0.14
N ASN A 228 -10.35 3.32 -1.30
CA ASN A 228 -10.86 3.96 -2.52
C ASN A 228 -12.33 3.58 -2.69
N ARG A 229 -13.23 4.26 -1.98
CA ARG A 229 -14.61 3.76 -1.77
C ARG A 229 -15.45 3.57 -3.04
N HIS A 230 -15.18 4.34 -4.10
CA HIS A 230 -15.86 4.18 -5.41
C HIS A 230 -15.09 3.32 -6.41
N LEU A 231 -13.94 2.74 -6.03
CA LEU A 231 -13.21 1.81 -6.87
C LEU A 231 -14.06 0.54 -7.03
N SER A 232 -14.59 0.36 -8.23
CA SER A 232 -15.54 -0.71 -8.55
C SER A 232 -14.92 -1.81 -9.41
N SER A 233 -13.75 -1.56 -9.97
CA SER A 233 -13.02 -2.49 -10.83
C SER A 233 -11.52 -2.26 -10.72
N LEU A 234 -10.76 -3.35 -10.81
CA LEU A 234 -9.30 -3.31 -10.96
C LEU A 234 -8.85 -3.23 -12.42
N TYR A 235 -9.77 -3.00 -13.37
CA TYR A 235 -9.45 -2.81 -14.79
C TYR A 235 -8.28 -1.84 -14.96
N GLY A 236 -7.30 -2.24 -15.77
CA GLY A 236 -5.98 -1.62 -15.84
C GLY A 236 -4.88 -2.54 -15.31
N LEU A 237 -5.19 -3.48 -14.40
CA LEU A 237 -4.23 -4.49 -13.93
C LEU A 237 -4.24 -5.80 -14.74
N ASP A 238 -4.98 -5.85 -15.85
CA ASP A 238 -5.14 -7.05 -16.68
C ASP A 238 -3.81 -7.59 -17.26
N GLY A 239 -2.78 -6.73 -17.32
CA GLY A 239 -1.43 -7.08 -17.74
C GLY A 239 -0.49 -7.55 -16.62
N LEU A 240 -0.93 -7.51 -15.35
CA LEU A 240 -0.10 -7.83 -14.20
C LEU A 240 0.17 -9.35 -14.14
N VAL A 241 1.44 -9.73 -14.08
CA VAL A 241 1.89 -11.13 -14.09
C VAL A 241 2.53 -11.53 -12.77
N SER A 242 3.33 -10.63 -12.18
CA SER A 242 4.12 -10.91 -10.99
C SER A 242 3.90 -9.83 -9.93
N ALA A 243 3.56 -10.26 -8.72
CA ALA A 243 3.50 -9.39 -7.56
C ALA A 243 4.18 -10.01 -6.34
N GLY A 244 4.84 -9.20 -5.51
CA GLY A 244 5.32 -9.66 -4.21
C GLY A 244 4.13 -9.77 -3.25
N THR A 245 3.57 -8.63 -2.88
CA THR A 245 2.41 -8.52 -1.99
C THR A 245 1.28 -7.77 -2.69
N ILE A 246 0.06 -8.29 -2.57
CA ILE A 246 -1.18 -7.59 -2.94
C ILE A 246 -2.02 -7.40 -1.69
N GLU A 247 -2.28 -6.14 -1.34
CA GLU A 247 -3.19 -5.72 -0.29
C GLU A 247 -4.34 -4.90 -0.88
N ILE A 248 -5.57 -5.40 -0.70
CA ILE A 248 -6.79 -4.76 -1.17
C ILE A 248 -7.73 -4.59 0.01
N SER A 249 -7.85 -3.36 0.52
CA SER A 249 -8.61 -3.10 1.73
C SER A 249 -9.63 -1.97 1.61
N SER A 250 -10.80 -2.07 2.25
CA SER A 250 -11.73 -0.92 2.35
C SER A 250 -12.14 -0.31 0.99
N ASN A 251 -12.24 -1.10 -0.08
CA ASN A 251 -12.75 -0.65 -1.38
C ASN A 251 -14.21 -1.07 -1.54
N ASP A 252 -15.12 -0.31 -0.90
CA ASP A 252 -16.52 -0.68 -0.71
C ASP A 252 -17.30 -1.05 -1.98
N SER A 253 -16.94 -0.45 -3.13
CA SER A 253 -17.62 -0.69 -4.40
C SER A 253 -17.04 -1.85 -5.22
N LEU A 254 -15.92 -2.45 -4.79
CA LEU A 254 -15.22 -3.49 -5.54
C LEU A 254 -15.97 -4.82 -5.41
N THR A 255 -16.33 -5.45 -6.53
CA THR A 255 -17.17 -6.66 -6.55
C THR A 255 -16.41 -7.95 -6.81
N ASP A 256 -15.31 -7.88 -7.56
CA ASP A 256 -14.47 -9.02 -7.94
C ASP A 256 -13.03 -8.59 -8.23
N LEU A 257 -12.15 -9.57 -8.43
CA LEU A 257 -10.72 -9.38 -8.66
C LEU A 257 -10.31 -9.82 -10.09
N SER A 258 -11.25 -9.82 -11.04
CA SER A 258 -11.06 -10.47 -12.35
C SER A 258 -9.89 -9.91 -13.17
N ALA A 259 -9.54 -8.63 -12.98
CA ALA A 259 -8.39 -8.01 -13.63
C ALA A 259 -7.04 -8.59 -13.15
N LEU A 260 -7.02 -9.39 -12.08
CA LEU A 260 -5.81 -10.09 -11.61
C LEU A 260 -5.62 -11.47 -12.26
N ALA A 261 -6.46 -11.86 -13.24
CA ALA A 261 -6.41 -13.17 -13.90
C ALA A 261 -5.06 -13.53 -14.55
N GLY A 262 -4.21 -12.53 -14.82
CA GLY A 262 -2.85 -12.71 -15.34
C GLY A 262 -1.80 -13.05 -14.28
N VAL A 263 -2.09 -12.86 -12.99
CA VAL A 263 -1.11 -12.99 -11.91
C VAL A 263 -0.79 -14.46 -11.65
N THR A 264 0.44 -14.85 -11.97
CA THR A 264 0.95 -16.22 -11.78
C THR A 264 1.94 -16.34 -10.62
N GLU A 265 2.60 -15.22 -10.28
CA GLU A 265 3.57 -15.16 -9.19
C GLU A 265 3.05 -14.19 -8.13
N LEU A 266 2.73 -14.72 -6.95
CA LEU A 266 2.32 -13.95 -5.78
C LEU A 266 2.96 -14.53 -4.52
N SER A 267 3.51 -13.69 -3.65
CA SER A 267 4.02 -14.13 -2.35
C SER A 267 2.95 -13.98 -1.27
N GLN A 268 2.30 -12.82 -1.17
CA GLN A 268 1.32 -12.55 -0.12
C GLN A 268 0.05 -11.93 -0.67
N LEU A 269 -1.09 -12.41 -0.20
CA LEU A 269 -2.40 -11.88 -0.51
C LEU A 269 -3.14 -11.47 0.77
N ALA A 270 -3.53 -10.20 0.85
CA ALA A 270 -4.42 -9.67 1.86
C ALA A 270 -5.62 -8.99 1.20
N VAL A 271 -6.84 -9.47 1.49
CA VAL A 271 -8.09 -8.89 1.00
C VAL A 271 -8.99 -8.64 2.20
N SER A 272 -9.19 -7.38 2.57
CA SER A 272 -9.90 -7.03 3.79
C SER A 272 -10.96 -5.94 3.63
N GLU A 273 -12.05 -5.99 4.40
CA GLU A 273 -12.98 -4.86 4.52
C GLU A 273 -13.58 -4.38 3.17
N ASN A 274 -13.69 -5.26 2.16
CA ASN A 274 -14.31 -4.91 0.87
C ASN A 274 -15.79 -5.29 0.91
N SER A 275 -16.62 -4.36 1.36
CA SER A 275 -18.05 -4.61 1.64
C SER A 275 -18.88 -5.03 0.42
N GLY A 276 -18.43 -4.69 -0.79
CA GLY A 276 -19.02 -5.07 -2.07
C GLY A 276 -18.54 -6.41 -2.65
N LEU A 277 -17.44 -6.97 -2.12
CA LEU A 277 -16.74 -8.10 -2.73
C LEU A 277 -17.56 -9.39 -2.56
N VAL A 278 -17.91 -10.01 -3.70
CA VAL A 278 -18.70 -11.26 -3.72
C VAL A 278 -17.90 -12.46 -4.18
N SER A 279 -16.77 -12.26 -4.85
CA SER A 279 -15.95 -13.33 -5.43
C SER A 279 -14.46 -12.98 -5.44
N LEU A 280 -13.62 -14.01 -5.41
CA LEU A 280 -12.17 -13.93 -5.64
C LEU A 280 -11.76 -14.33 -7.07
N THR A 281 -12.73 -14.42 -7.99
CA THR A 281 -12.48 -14.68 -9.42
C THR A 281 -11.37 -13.77 -9.96
N GLY A 282 -10.46 -14.34 -10.74
CA GLY A 282 -9.22 -13.71 -11.20
C GLY A 282 -7.96 -14.20 -10.49
N LEU A 283 -8.06 -15.03 -9.44
CA LEU A 283 -6.89 -15.54 -8.72
C LEU A 283 -6.51 -16.98 -9.11
N GLU A 284 -7.10 -17.54 -10.17
CA GLU A 284 -7.09 -18.99 -10.44
C GLU A 284 -5.71 -19.54 -10.80
N GLN A 285 -4.79 -18.68 -11.21
CA GLN A 285 -3.42 -19.05 -11.60
C GLN A 285 -2.45 -19.09 -10.42
N ILE A 286 -2.84 -18.59 -9.25
CA ILE A 286 -1.97 -18.56 -8.08
C ILE A 286 -1.88 -19.97 -7.50
N SER A 287 -0.67 -20.54 -7.53
CA SER A 287 -0.42 -21.91 -7.07
C SER A 287 0.28 -21.99 -5.71
N LYS A 288 0.95 -20.92 -5.29
CA LYS A 288 1.71 -20.87 -4.04
C LYS A 288 1.60 -19.48 -3.43
N LEU A 289 1.49 -19.44 -2.10
CA LEU A 289 1.61 -18.24 -1.30
C LEU A 289 2.55 -18.50 -0.11
N VAL A 290 3.13 -17.42 0.40
CA VAL A 290 3.68 -17.38 1.74
C VAL A 290 2.54 -17.12 2.73
N GLY A 291 1.65 -16.16 2.46
CA GLY A 291 0.53 -15.83 3.36
C GLY A 291 -0.75 -15.51 2.61
N LEU A 292 -1.87 -15.97 3.16
CA LEU A 292 -3.23 -15.72 2.67
C LEU A 292 -4.09 -15.14 3.80
N HIS A 293 -4.59 -13.92 3.63
CA HIS A 293 -5.45 -13.26 4.61
C HIS A 293 -6.71 -12.71 3.94
N ILE A 294 -7.86 -13.31 4.22
CA ILE A 294 -9.17 -12.88 3.71
C ILE A 294 -10.03 -12.50 4.91
N ARG A 295 -10.25 -11.19 5.12
CA ARG A 295 -10.84 -10.69 6.37
C ARG A 295 -12.01 -9.74 6.12
N GLU A 296 -13.06 -9.79 6.91
CA GLU A 296 -14.10 -8.73 6.92
C GLU A 296 -14.70 -8.45 5.52
N ASN A 297 -14.93 -9.47 4.69
CA ASN A 297 -15.61 -9.33 3.39
C ASN A 297 -17.05 -9.87 3.52
N PRO A 298 -18.02 -9.06 4.00
CA PRO A 298 -19.33 -9.54 4.47
C PRO A 298 -20.23 -10.14 3.39
N ARG A 299 -19.90 -9.98 2.11
CA ARG A 299 -20.66 -10.52 0.98
C ARG A 299 -19.96 -11.68 0.27
N LEU A 300 -18.76 -12.06 0.70
CA LEU A 300 -18.02 -13.16 0.11
C LEU A 300 -18.65 -14.49 0.52
N THR A 301 -19.14 -15.26 -0.45
CA THR A 301 -19.87 -16.51 -0.21
C THR A 301 -19.03 -17.78 -0.39
N SER A 302 -17.92 -17.68 -1.13
CA SER A 302 -17.01 -18.80 -1.45
C SER A 302 -15.60 -18.28 -1.71
N LEU A 303 -14.63 -19.19 -1.72
CA LEU A 303 -13.23 -18.90 -2.09
C LEU A 303 -12.90 -19.31 -3.54
N GLU A 304 -13.93 -19.52 -4.37
CA GLU A 304 -13.79 -19.71 -5.81
C GLU A 304 -12.94 -18.58 -6.41
N GLY A 305 -11.95 -18.97 -7.22
CA GLY A 305 -10.83 -18.11 -7.60
C GLY A 305 -9.51 -18.59 -7.03
N LEU A 306 -9.47 -19.25 -5.86
CA LEU A 306 -8.23 -19.79 -5.27
C LEU A 306 -7.98 -21.26 -5.62
N ASN A 307 -8.68 -21.83 -6.60
CA ASN A 307 -8.69 -23.27 -6.86
C ASN A 307 -7.36 -23.79 -7.43
N GLY A 308 -6.49 -22.88 -7.87
CA GLY A 308 -5.12 -23.16 -8.28
C GLY A 308 -4.17 -23.39 -7.10
N LEU A 309 -4.50 -22.91 -5.90
CA LEU A 309 -3.61 -22.86 -4.74
C LEU A 309 -3.26 -24.26 -4.24
N ARG A 310 -1.97 -24.53 -4.05
CA ARG A 310 -1.43 -25.84 -3.63
C ARG A 310 -0.60 -25.79 -2.37
N ASP A 311 -0.03 -24.63 -2.05
CA ASP A 311 0.95 -24.46 -0.99
C ASP A 311 0.83 -23.07 -0.34
N VAL A 312 0.76 -23.05 0.99
CA VAL A 312 0.81 -21.84 1.82
C VAL A 312 1.79 -22.13 2.95
N VAL A 313 2.81 -21.29 3.14
CA VAL A 313 3.91 -21.59 4.09
C VAL A 313 3.68 -20.97 5.47
N ASN A 314 3.41 -19.66 5.55
CA ASN A 314 3.28 -18.95 6.82
C ASN A 314 1.88 -19.13 7.40
N GLY A 315 0.84 -18.69 6.69
CA GLY A 315 -0.49 -18.92 7.23
C GLY A 315 -1.67 -18.58 6.35
N ILE A 316 -2.79 -19.19 6.74
CA ILE A 316 -4.12 -19.01 6.18
C ILE A 316 -4.96 -18.36 7.28
N GLY A 317 -5.35 -17.11 7.06
CA GLY A 317 -6.32 -16.42 7.90
C GLY A 317 -7.58 -16.12 7.11
N ILE A 318 -8.71 -16.72 7.50
CA ILE A 318 -10.03 -16.42 6.95
C ILE A 318 -10.94 -15.97 8.09
N LEU A 319 -11.18 -14.67 8.21
CA LEU A 319 -11.76 -14.07 9.42
C LEU A 319 -12.90 -13.11 9.11
N GLY A 320 -14.00 -13.16 9.86
CA GLY A 320 -15.07 -12.18 9.74
C GLY A 320 -15.74 -12.16 8.35
N ASN A 321 -15.90 -13.32 7.70
CA ASN A 321 -16.65 -13.42 6.43
C ASN A 321 -18.02 -14.08 6.70
N PRO A 322 -19.01 -13.36 7.25
CA PRO A 322 -20.26 -13.94 7.76
C PRO A 322 -21.16 -14.60 6.70
N ALA A 323 -20.94 -14.33 5.40
CA ALA A 323 -21.68 -14.96 4.31
C ALA A 323 -20.98 -16.20 3.73
N LEU A 324 -19.75 -16.50 4.16
CA LEU A 324 -18.95 -17.62 3.67
C LEU A 324 -19.53 -18.93 4.20
N THR A 325 -20.03 -19.80 3.30
CA THR A 325 -20.67 -21.05 3.70
C THR A 325 -19.76 -22.26 3.64
N SER A 326 -18.76 -22.25 2.75
CA SER A 326 -17.74 -23.30 2.65
C SER A 326 -16.40 -22.67 2.27
N LEU A 327 -15.32 -23.41 2.51
CA LEU A 327 -13.99 -23.07 2.02
C LEU A 327 -13.76 -23.54 0.57
N ASP A 328 -14.81 -23.98 -0.12
CA ASP A 328 -14.71 -24.45 -1.50
C ASP A 328 -14.07 -23.38 -2.39
N GLY A 329 -13.21 -23.85 -3.29
CA GLY A 329 -12.38 -22.99 -4.11
C GLY A 329 -11.04 -22.66 -3.46
N LEU A 330 -10.84 -22.87 -2.16
CA LEU A 330 -9.49 -22.97 -1.61
C LEU A 330 -8.85 -24.25 -2.18
N GLY A 331 -7.79 -24.11 -2.96
CA GLY A 331 -7.26 -25.23 -3.74
C GLY A 331 -6.81 -26.43 -2.90
N SER A 332 -6.64 -27.59 -3.55
CA SER A 332 -6.30 -28.83 -2.85
C SER A 332 -4.81 -28.89 -2.53
N PHE A 333 -4.51 -28.88 -1.22
CA PHE A 333 -3.17 -29.05 -0.67
C PHE A 333 -2.68 -30.47 -0.90
N SER A 334 -1.44 -30.63 -1.36
CA SER A 334 -0.86 -31.96 -1.55
C SER A 334 -0.51 -32.58 -0.20
N ALA A 335 -0.90 -33.84 0.02
CA ALA A 335 -0.44 -34.63 1.16
C ALA A 335 1.10 -34.61 1.23
N GLY A 336 1.65 -33.99 2.28
CA GLY A 336 3.09 -33.71 2.42
C GLY A 336 3.50 -32.27 2.15
N GLY A 337 2.55 -31.34 2.04
CA GLY A 337 2.79 -29.90 2.09
C GLY A 337 3.67 -29.54 3.29
N GLY A 338 4.48 -28.49 3.11
CA GLY A 338 5.36 -28.01 4.17
C GLY A 338 4.58 -27.68 5.45
N LEU A 339 5.31 -27.47 6.54
CA LEU A 339 4.73 -26.96 7.77
C LEU A 339 4.05 -25.61 7.50
N ILE A 340 2.77 -25.49 7.85
CA ILE A 340 2.07 -24.20 7.88
C ILE A 340 2.18 -23.63 9.29
N ASP A 341 2.60 -22.38 9.46
CA ASP A 341 2.73 -21.81 10.81
C ASP A 341 1.36 -21.57 11.46
N LEU A 342 0.39 -21.00 10.74
CA LEU A 342 -0.93 -20.67 11.28
C LEU A 342 -2.08 -20.97 10.32
N VAL A 343 -3.11 -21.66 10.81
CA VAL A 343 -4.45 -21.69 10.21
C VAL A 343 -5.42 -21.06 11.20
N ASP A 344 -6.01 -19.92 10.84
CA ASP A 344 -6.93 -19.15 11.68
C ASP A 344 -8.27 -18.92 10.94
N LEU A 345 -9.32 -19.60 11.41
CA LEU A 345 -10.68 -19.47 10.92
C LEU A 345 -11.53 -18.85 12.02
N GLU A 346 -11.86 -17.57 11.91
CA GLU A 346 -12.56 -16.84 12.97
C GLU A 346 -13.80 -16.11 12.47
N GLY A 347 -14.93 -16.23 13.17
CA GLY A 347 -16.10 -15.37 12.90
C GLY A 347 -16.72 -15.56 11.52
N ASN A 348 -16.59 -16.75 10.92
CA ASN A 348 -17.29 -17.11 9.67
C ASN A 348 -18.59 -17.85 10.03
N GLY A 349 -19.55 -17.14 10.62
CA GLY A 349 -20.72 -17.77 11.28
C GLY A 349 -21.63 -18.63 10.39
N ALA A 350 -21.53 -18.52 9.06
CA ALA A 350 -22.26 -19.36 8.10
C ALA A 350 -21.47 -20.58 7.59
N LEU A 351 -20.21 -20.74 8.00
CA LEU A 351 -19.30 -21.79 7.53
C LEU A 351 -19.75 -23.16 8.08
N VAL A 352 -20.13 -24.08 7.19
CA VAL A 352 -20.67 -25.40 7.60
C VAL A 352 -19.64 -26.54 7.54
N ASP A 353 -18.61 -26.39 6.71
CA ASP A 353 -17.54 -27.37 6.52
C ASP A 353 -16.20 -26.69 6.20
N ILE A 354 -15.12 -27.45 6.38
CA ILE A 354 -13.73 -27.05 6.13
C ILE A 354 -13.02 -28.08 5.25
N ASP A 355 -13.77 -28.81 4.42
CA ASP A 355 -13.29 -29.94 3.61
C ASP A 355 -12.12 -29.54 2.69
N ALA A 356 -12.09 -28.27 2.26
CA ALA A 356 -11.02 -27.72 1.43
C ALA A 356 -9.65 -27.65 2.12
N LEU A 357 -9.57 -27.85 3.44
CA LEU A 357 -8.30 -28.03 4.16
C LEU A 357 -7.72 -29.45 4.05
N GLY A 358 -8.37 -30.33 3.27
CA GLY A 358 -7.86 -31.65 2.91
C GLY A 358 -6.41 -31.63 2.43
N GLY A 359 -5.61 -32.55 2.95
CA GLY A 359 -4.20 -32.71 2.60
C GLY A 359 -3.21 -31.92 3.47
N LEU A 360 -3.67 -31.06 4.37
CA LEU A 360 -2.81 -30.46 5.39
C LEU A 360 -2.24 -31.54 6.31
N ALA A 361 -0.92 -31.61 6.41
CA ALA A 361 -0.24 -32.65 7.18
C ALA A 361 0.32 -32.16 8.53
N ARG A 362 0.83 -30.92 8.57
CA ARG A 362 1.48 -30.33 9.75
C ARG A 362 1.16 -28.84 9.82
N VAL A 363 0.67 -28.38 10.96
CA VAL A 363 0.38 -26.97 11.22
C VAL A 363 0.95 -26.63 12.60
N ASN A 364 1.62 -25.48 12.83
CA ASN A 364 2.02 -25.15 14.21
C ASN A 364 0.79 -24.80 15.04
N GLN A 365 -0.02 -23.84 14.57
CA GLN A 365 -1.22 -23.41 15.26
C GLN A 365 -2.47 -23.55 14.40
N LEU A 366 -3.45 -24.34 14.87
CA LEU A 366 -4.80 -24.40 14.32
C LEU A 366 -5.77 -23.70 15.27
N ALA A 367 -6.35 -22.60 14.81
CA ALA A 367 -7.40 -21.85 15.50
C ALA A 367 -8.69 -21.85 14.69
N ILE A 368 -9.77 -22.35 15.29
CA ILE A 368 -11.12 -22.34 14.72
C ILE A 368 -12.03 -21.74 15.79
N LYS A 369 -12.46 -20.50 15.57
CA LYS A 369 -13.16 -19.68 16.56
C LYS A 369 -14.44 -19.08 15.99
N ASP A 370 -15.52 -19.06 16.76
CA ASP A 370 -16.76 -18.35 16.40
C ASP A 370 -17.33 -18.73 15.00
N ASN A 371 -17.19 -20.00 14.59
CA ASN A 371 -17.81 -20.53 13.38
C ASN A 371 -19.10 -21.29 13.75
N ASP A 372 -20.14 -20.53 14.11
CA ASP A 372 -21.38 -21.02 14.72
C ASP A 372 -22.05 -22.19 13.98
N ALA A 373 -21.93 -22.27 12.64
CA ALA A 373 -22.56 -23.29 11.81
C ALA A 373 -21.70 -24.54 11.55
N LEU A 374 -20.42 -24.55 11.96
CA LEU A 374 -19.49 -25.64 11.69
C LEU A 374 -19.87 -26.88 12.49
N LEU A 375 -20.14 -28.01 11.81
CA LEU A 375 -20.65 -29.23 12.46
C LEU A 375 -19.55 -30.18 12.95
N GLY A 376 -18.40 -30.14 12.29
CA GLY A 376 -17.30 -31.08 12.49
C GLY A 376 -16.02 -30.60 11.82
N LEU A 377 -14.98 -31.41 11.96
CA LEU A 377 -13.63 -31.12 11.44
C LEU A 377 -13.27 -32.02 10.25
N THR A 378 -14.25 -32.42 9.45
CA THR A 378 -14.00 -33.16 8.19
C THR A 378 -13.12 -32.33 7.25
N GLY A 379 -12.19 -32.98 6.55
CA GLY A 379 -11.14 -32.33 5.78
C GLY A 379 -9.80 -32.24 6.51
N LEU A 380 -9.74 -32.47 7.82
CA LEU A 380 -8.50 -32.44 8.60
C LEU A 380 -7.94 -33.84 8.89
N GLU A 381 -8.35 -34.88 8.14
CA GLU A 381 -7.98 -36.27 8.43
C GLU A 381 -6.49 -36.56 8.23
N ASP A 382 -5.84 -35.80 7.33
CA ASP A 382 -4.41 -35.93 7.02
C ASP A 382 -3.51 -35.14 8.00
N LEU A 383 -4.09 -34.26 8.82
CA LEU A 383 -3.37 -33.40 9.75
C LEU A 383 -2.83 -34.23 10.90
N ALA A 384 -1.55 -34.56 10.89
CA ALA A 384 -0.94 -35.50 11.83
C ALA A 384 -0.37 -34.83 13.08
N GLU A 385 0.20 -33.63 12.93
CA GLU A 385 0.95 -32.92 13.97
C GLU A 385 0.52 -31.47 14.10
N LEU A 386 0.39 -31.03 15.36
CA LEU A 386 0.11 -29.66 15.78
C LEU A 386 1.01 -29.26 16.96
N ASP A 387 1.28 -27.96 17.14
CA ASP A 387 1.79 -27.44 18.42
C ASP A 387 0.61 -26.93 19.27
N TRP A 388 -0.28 -26.15 18.67
CA TRP A 388 -1.42 -25.49 19.32
C TRP A 388 -2.74 -25.82 18.63
N LEU A 389 -3.73 -26.28 19.40
CA LEU A 389 -5.12 -26.44 18.97
C LEU A 389 -6.02 -25.51 19.77
N ILE A 390 -6.76 -24.64 19.08
CA ILE A 390 -7.74 -23.73 19.66
C ILE A 390 -9.08 -23.94 18.95
N LEU A 391 -10.07 -24.45 19.69
CA LEU A 391 -11.46 -24.58 19.25
C LEU A 391 -12.36 -23.80 20.23
N GLU A 392 -12.83 -22.63 19.82
CA GLU A 392 -13.58 -21.73 20.71
C GLU A 392 -14.89 -21.27 20.08
N GLY A 393 -15.99 -21.28 20.84
CA GLY A 393 -17.23 -20.63 20.39
C GLY A 393 -17.86 -21.23 19.12
N ASN A 394 -17.52 -22.47 18.73
CA ASN A 394 -18.13 -23.11 17.56
C ASN A 394 -19.40 -23.84 18.01
N ARG A 395 -20.51 -23.10 18.15
CA ARG A 395 -21.74 -23.58 18.80
C ARG A 395 -22.30 -24.89 18.26
N SER A 396 -22.23 -25.12 16.95
CA SER A 396 -22.76 -26.33 16.31
C SER A 396 -21.76 -27.49 16.18
N LEU A 397 -20.51 -27.28 16.60
CA LEU A 397 -19.46 -28.29 16.49
C LEU A 397 -19.83 -29.47 17.38
N ALA A 398 -20.06 -30.64 16.79
CA ALA A 398 -20.60 -31.80 17.51
C ALA A 398 -19.59 -32.96 17.63
N THR A 399 -18.47 -32.91 16.89
CA THR A 399 -17.50 -34.01 16.85
C THR A 399 -16.11 -33.54 16.42
N LEU A 400 -15.08 -34.22 16.96
CA LEU A 400 -13.67 -34.05 16.57
C LEU A 400 -13.16 -35.16 15.65
N ARG A 401 -14.03 -36.09 15.20
CA ARG A 401 -13.60 -37.32 14.48
C ARG A 401 -12.86 -37.06 13.17
N GLY A 402 -13.11 -35.92 12.51
CA GLY A 402 -12.43 -35.51 11.29
C GLY A 402 -11.02 -34.96 11.53
N LEU A 403 -10.65 -34.62 12.76
CA LEU A 403 -9.29 -34.19 13.09
C LEU A 403 -8.36 -35.40 13.12
N GLY A 404 -7.37 -35.45 12.23
CA GLY A 404 -6.40 -36.55 12.11
C GLY A 404 -5.30 -36.56 13.17
N ALA A 405 -5.15 -35.47 13.93
CA ALA A 405 -3.97 -35.20 14.73
C ALA A 405 -3.74 -36.29 15.76
N ARG A 406 -2.49 -36.79 15.79
CA ARG A 406 -2.00 -37.76 16.79
C ARG A 406 -1.01 -37.15 17.76
N THR A 407 -0.36 -36.07 17.36
CA THR A 407 0.61 -35.36 18.19
C THR A 407 0.20 -33.91 18.30
N ILE A 408 0.03 -33.44 19.54
CA ILE A 408 -0.09 -32.02 19.87
C ILE A 408 1.02 -31.69 20.87
N HIS A 409 1.99 -30.88 20.48
CA HIS A 409 3.20 -30.65 21.27
C HIS A 409 2.94 -29.75 22.49
N ASP A 410 2.28 -28.61 22.30
CA ASP A 410 2.17 -27.60 23.33
C ASP A 410 0.80 -27.63 24.00
N SER A 411 -0.24 -27.08 23.37
CA SER A 411 -1.48 -26.77 24.09
C SER A 411 -2.75 -27.08 23.32
N ILE A 412 -3.76 -27.54 24.06
CA ILE A 412 -5.13 -27.72 23.58
C ILE A 412 -6.04 -26.80 24.38
N ARG A 413 -6.82 -25.98 23.68
CA ARG A 413 -7.91 -25.18 24.24
C ARG A 413 -9.20 -25.46 23.49
N ILE A 414 -10.17 -26.05 24.19
CA ILE A 414 -11.50 -26.34 23.65
C ILE A 414 -12.51 -25.71 24.61
N THR A 415 -13.05 -24.55 24.24
CA THR A 415 -13.94 -23.78 25.12
C THR A 415 -15.20 -23.32 24.39
N ASP A 416 -16.32 -23.22 25.11
CA ASP A 416 -17.56 -22.61 24.58
C ASP A 416 -18.13 -23.31 23.31
N ASN A 417 -17.90 -24.61 23.12
CA ASN A 417 -18.48 -25.38 22.00
C ASN A 417 -19.76 -26.11 22.49
N GLU A 418 -20.89 -25.40 22.47
CA GLU A 418 -22.17 -25.82 23.09
C GLU A 418 -22.65 -27.23 22.66
N SER A 419 -22.39 -27.65 21.41
CA SER A 419 -22.81 -28.94 20.86
C SER A 419 -21.77 -30.06 20.99
N LEU A 420 -20.54 -29.75 21.42
CA LEU A 420 -19.44 -30.72 21.47
C LEU A 420 -19.46 -31.45 22.82
N PRO A 421 -19.81 -32.74 22.87
CA PRO A 421 -19.86 -33.45 24.14
C PRO A 421 -18.45 -33.72 24.69
N SER A 422 -18.23 -33.59 26.00
CA SER A 422 -16.93 -33.89 26.64
C SER A 422 -16.39 -35.28 26.31
N CYS A 423 -17.23 -36.29 26.07
CA CYS A 423 -16.75 -37.62 25.68
C CYS A 423 -16.10 -37.66 24.28
N GLU A 424 -16.44 -36.76 23.35
CA GLU A 424 -15.72 -36.64 22.07
C GLU A 424 -14.33 -36.01 22.30
N VAL A 425 -14.22 -35.08 23.27
CA VAL A 425 -12.94 -34.51 23.69
C VAL A 425 -12.08 -35.58 24.38
N GLU A 426 -12.63 -36.33 25.34
CA GLU A 426 -11.94 -37.45 26.00
C GLU A 426 -11.43 -38.49 24.99
N ALA A 427 -12.29 -38.91 24.05
CA ALA A 427 -11.91 -39.86 23.01
C ALA A 427 -10.81 -39.33 22.07
N PHE A 428 -10.81 -38.02 21.79
CA PHE A 428 -9.73 -37.37 21.06
C PHE A 428 -8.42 -37.42 21.84
N MET A 429 -8.45 -37.07 23.13
CA MET A 429 -7.28 -37.08 24.02
C MET A 429 -6.69 -38.49 24.18
N GLU A 430 -7.52 -39.53 24.28
CA GLU A 430 -7.07 -40.92 24.39
C GLU A 430 -6.35 -41.45 23.13
N ARG A 431 -6.59 -40.82 21.98
CA ARG A 431 -5.98 -41.21 20.69
C ARG A 431 -4.61 -40.59 20.46
N LEU A 432 -4.22 -39.57 21.23
CA LEU A 432 -2.93 -38.89 21.07
C LEU A 432 -1.76 -39.82 21.47
N ASP A 433 -0.65 -39.74 20.75
CA ASP A 433 0.58 -40.52 20.98
C ASP A 433 1.38 -40.03 22.22
N GLY A 434 0.84 -39.05 22.96
CA GLY A 434 1.35 -38.50 24.21
C GLY A 434 0.47 -37.34 24.71
N PRO A 435 0.53 -36.97 26.00
CA PRO A 435 -0.19 -35.79 26.49
C PRO A 435 0.47 -34.51 25.96
N PRO A 436 -0.32 -33.46 25.63
CA PRO A 436 0.21 -32.11 25.40
C PRO A 436 0.69 -31.48 26.72
N ASP A 437 1.48 -30.41 26.64
CA ASP A 437 1.98 -29.67 27.80
C ASP A 437 0.84 -29.01 28.61
N SER A 438 -0.23 -28.54 27.95
CA SER A 438 -1.39 -27.98 28.63
C SER A 438 -2.73 -28.28 27.93
N VAL A 439 -3.79 -28.42 28.73
CA VAL A 439 -5.16 -28.68 28.26
C VAL A 439 -6.13 -27.80 29.03
N LEU A 440 -6.96 -27.06 28.30
CA LEU A 440 -8.10 -26.30 28.82
C LEU A 440 -9.37 -26.78 28.12
N GLU A 441 -10.28 -27.38 28.89
CA GLU A 441 -11.62 -27.79 28.44
C GLU A 441 -12.65 -27.15 29.38
N GLU A 442 -13.40 -26.16 28.90
CA GLU A 442 -14.39 -25.43 29.70
C GLU A 442 -15.65 -25.14 28.86
N ASP A 443 -16.82 -25.11 29.50
CA ASP A 443 -18.07 -24.65 28.88
C ASP A 443 -18.48 -25.33 27.56
N ASN A 444 -18.08 -26.60 27.35
CA ASN A 444 -18.53 -27.44 26.23
C ASN A 444 -19.81 -28.23 26.57
N GLY A 445 -20.41 -28.85 25.55
CA GLY A 445 -21.60 -29.69 25.68
C GLY A 445 -21.45 -30.87 26.65
N THR A 446 -22.53 -31.20 27.37
CA THR A 446 -22.55 -32.29 28.37
C THR A 446 -23.21 -33.58 27.88
N GLY A 447 -23.48 -33.69 26.57
CA GLY A 447 -24.15 -34.82 25.95
C GLY A 447 -23.36 -36.13 26.05
N THR A 448 -24.04 -37.27 25.90
CA THR A 448 -23.40 -38.60 25.88
C THR A 448 -23.11 -39.05 24.45
N CYS A 449 -21.89 -39.54 24.20
CA CYS A 449 -21.52 -40.18 22.94
C CYS A 449 -22.31 -41.48 22.78
N SER A 450 -22.85 -41.73 21.58
CA SER A 450 -23.38 -43.07 21.28
C SER A 450 -22.21 -44.06 21.19
N PRO A 451 -22.36 -45.28 21.73
CA PRO A 451 -21.28 -46.27 21.85
C PRO A 451 -20.74 -46.78 20.50
#